data_AF-A0A5W0LAH4-F1
#
_entry.id   AF-A0A5W0LAH4-F1
#
_cell.length_a   1.000
_cell.length_b   1.000
_cell.length_c   1.000
_cell.angle_alpha   90.00
_cell.angle_beta   90.00
_cell.angle_gamma   90.00
#
_symmetry.space_group_name_H-M   'P 1'
#
loop_
_entity.id
_entity.type
_entity.pdbx_description
1 polymer ?
#
loop_
_entity_poly.entity_id
_entity_poly.type
_entity_poly.pdbx_seq_one_letter_code
_entity_poly.pdbx_strand_id
1 'polypeptide(L)'
;MSDFHHGTQVIEINDGTRVISTVATAVVGMVCTASDADATLFPLNEPVLITNVQSAIAKAGKKGTLAASLQAIADQSKPVTVVVRVEDGTGDDEEAALAQTVSNIIGGTDENGKYTGIKALLTAQAVTGVKPRILGVPGLDTKEVAVALASAAIKLRAFAYVSAWGCKTISEAMEYRKNFSQRELMVIWPDFLAWDTVKNTTATAYATARALGLRAYIDQTVGWHKTLSNVGVQGVTGI
;
A
#
# COMPACT_ATOMS: atom_id res chain seq x y z
N MET A 1 -14.68 39.63 -42.21
CA MET A 1 -15.13 39.21 -40.87
C MET A 1 -16.47 38.51 -41.04
N SER A 2 -16.45 37.21 -41.34
CA SER A 2 -17.56 36.25 -41.16
C SER A 2 -17.26 35.00 -41.98
N ASP A 3 -16.54 34.05 -41.39
CA ASP A 3 -16.60 32.66 -41.86
C ASP A 3 -16.79 31.77 -40.64
N PHE A 4 -17.88 32.05 -39.91
CA PHE A 4 -18.34 31.21 -38.82
C PHE A 4 -19.21 30.11 -39.43
N HIS A 5 -18.66 28.91 -39.49
CA HIS A 5 -19.41 27.72 -39.88
C HIS A 5 -20.29 27.28 -38.69
N HIS A 6 -21.61 27.29 -38.86
CA HIS A 6 -22.55 26.75 -37.88
C HIS A 6 -23.04 25.39 -38.36
N GLY A 7 -22.70 24.33 -37.63
CA GLY A 7 -23.00 22.94 -37.98
C GLY A 7 -21.90 21.99 -37.56
N THR A 8 -22.12 20.69 -37.72
CA THR A 8 -21.11 19.65 -37.48
C THR A 8 -20.08 19.63 -38.60
N GLN A 9 -18.80 19.84 -38.25
CA GLN A 9 -17.68 19.68 -39.16
C GLN A 9 -17.06 18.28 -39.01
N VAL A 10 -16.79 17.62 -40.13
CA VAL A 10 -15.97 16.41 -40.16
C VAL A 10 -14.55 16.84 -40.52
N ILE A 11 -13.62 16.66 -39.57
CA ILE A 11 -12.19 16.86 -39.79
C ILE A 11 -11.56 15.48 -39.76
N GLU A 12 -11.11 15.00 -40.92
CA GLU A 12 -10.41 13.72 -41.02
C GLU A 12 -8.94 13.94 -40.64
N ILE A 13 -8.63 13.70 -39.37
CA ILE A 13 -7.26 13.76 -38.85
C ILE A 13 -6.61 12.40 -39.14
N ASN A 14 -5.80 12.34 -40.19
CA ASN A 14 -5.02 11.13 -40.57
C ASN A 14 -3.64 11.06 -39.89
N ASP A 15 -3.33 11.99 -38.97
CA ASP A 15 -2.04 12.04 -38.28
C ASP A 15 -2.07 11.39 -36.89
N GLY A 16 -1.19 10.39 -36.74
CA GLY A 16 -0.70 9.86 -35.48
C GLY A 16 -1.35 8.56 -35.02
N THR A 17 -0.53 7.55 -34.74
CA THR A 17 -0.93 6.45 -33.86
C THR A 17 -1.25 7.04 -32.48
N ARG A 18 -2.53 7.01 -32.07
CA ARG A 18 -2.89 7.27 -30.68
C ARG A 18 -2.30 6.14 -29.84
N VAL A 19 -1.18 6.41 -29.16
CA VAL A 19 -0.58 5.43 -28.27
C VAL A 19 -1.59 5.11 -27.16
N ILE A 20 -2.00 3.85 -27.08
CA ILE A 20 -2.76 3.36 -25.93
C ILE A 20 -1.75 3.25 -24.79
N SER A 21 -1.77 4.19 -23.86
CA SER A 21 -0.99 4.08 -22.62
C SER A 21 -1.64 3.03 -21.73
N THR A 22 -0.98 1.89 -21.54
CA THR A 22 -1.40 0.91 -20.54
C THR A 22 -1.21 1.50 -19.15
N VAL A 23 -2.28 1.54 -18.35
CA VAL A 23 -2.19 1.99 -16.96
C VAL A 23 -1.38 0.97 -16.16
N ALA A 24 -0.34 1.42 -15.46
CA ALA A 24 0.40 0.56 -14.55
C ALA A 24 -0.49 0.18 -13.35
N THR A 25 -0.96 -1.07 -13.31
CA THR A 25 -1.82 -1.58 -12.22
C THR A 25 -1.00 -2.21 -11.09
N ALA A 26 0.21 -2.68 -11.37
CA ALA A 26 1.13 -3.29 -10.42
C ALA A 26 1.99 -2.25 -9.66
N VAL A 27 1.35 -1.19 -9.16
CA VAL A 27 2.01 -0.16 -8.33
C VAL A 27 1.47 -0.27 -6.90
N VAL A 28 2.37 -0.62 -5.99
CA VAL A 28 2.06 -0.74 -4.56
C VAL A 28 2.18 0.63 -3.90
N GLY A 29 1.24 0.98 -3.02
CA GLY A 29 1.30 2.13 -2.13
C GLY A 29 1.14 1.66 -0.70
N MET A 30 2.14 1.89 0.15
CA MET A 30 2.10 1.43 1.53
C MET A 30 2.50 2.53 2.50
N VAL A 31 1.90 2.49 3.68
CA VAL A 31 2.28 3.33 4.82
C VAL A 31 2.92 2.43 5.86
N CYS A 32 4.09 2.81 6.37
CA CYS A 32 4.82 2.03 7.35
C CYS A 32 5.50 2.94 8.38
N THR A 33 5.85 2.35 9.52
CA THR A 33 6.74 3.00 10.47
C THR A 33 8.13 2.40 10.42
N ALA A 34 9.14 3.24 10.63
CA ALA A 34 10.54 2.84 10.75
C ALA A 34 11.38 4.00 11.30
N SER A 35 11.54 4.02 12.62
CA SER A 35 12.35 5.03 13.32
C SER A 35 13.83 5.00 12.96
N ASP A 36 14.38 3.86 12.52
CA ASP A 36 15.80 3.69 12.17
C ASP A 36 16.07 3.64 10.64
N ALA A 37 15.06 3.94 9.82
CA ALA A 37 15.26 4.07 8.38
C ALA A 37 16.06 5.33 8.03
N ASP A 38 16.84 5.25 6.95
CA ASP A 38 17.60 6.36 6.39
C ASP A 38 16.65 7.53 6.07
N ALA A 39 16.76 8.63 6.81
CA ALA A 39 15.85 9.77 6.67
C ALA A 39 16.00 10.50 5.32
N THR A 40 17.11 10.30 4.61
CA THR A 40 17.31 10.90 3.28
C THR A 40 16.58 10.11 2.20
N LEU A 41 16.58 8.77 2.31
CA LEU A 41 15.85 7.92 1.38
C LEU A 41 14.37 7.83 1.75
N PHE A 42 14.05 7.86 3.03
CA PHE A 42 12.70 7.76 3.58
C PHE A 42 12.37 8.97 4.45
N PRO A 43 12.18 10.16 3.87
CA PRO A 43 11.64 11.30 4.59
C PRO A 43 10.30 10.98 5.27
N LEU A 44 10.04 11.63 6.40
CA LEU A 44 8.77 11.48 7.11
C LEU A 44 7.63 12.12 6.30
N ASN A 45 6.50 11.42 6.25
CA ASN A 45 5.25 11.84 5.61
C ASN A 45 5.33 12.20 4.13
N GLU A 46 6.42 11.83 3.44
CA GLU A 46 6.60 12.12 2.03
C GLU A 46 6.58 10.80 1.22
N PRO A 47 5.80 10.74 0.12
CA PRO A 47 5.75 9.55 -0.72
C PRO A 47 7.03 9.41 -1.52
N VAL A 48 7.75 8.30 -1.30
CA VAL A 48 9.00 7.98 -1.98
C VAL A 48 8.78 6.86 -2.98
N LEU A 49 9.32 7.02 -4.19
CA LEU A 49 9.30 5.99 -5.22
C LEU A 49 10.46 4.99 -5.02
N ILE A 50 10.12 3.71 -4.92
CA ILE A 50 11.05 2.60 -4.91
C ILE A 50 10.86 1.80 -6.20
N THR A 51 11.90 1.77 -7.02
CA THR A 51 11.94 0.97 -8.25
C THR A 51 12.58 -0.40 -8.05
N ASN A 52 13.38 -0.57 -7.00
CA ASN A 52 14.00 -1.83 -6.61
C ASN A 52 13.84 -2.07 -5.11
N VAL A 53 12.83 -2.87 -4.77
CA VAL A 53 12.45 -3.21 -3.40
C VAL A 53 13.62 -3.82 -2.62
N GLN A 54 14.39 -4.73 -3.22
CA GLN A 54 15.50 -5.41 -2.53
C GLN A 54 16.61 -4.43 -2.11
N SER A 55 16.93 -3.46 -2.96
CA SER A 55 17.95 -2.45 -2.64
C SER A 55 17.50 -1.48 -1.55
N ALA A 56 16.19 -1.23 -1.47
CA ALA A 56 15.62 -0.30 -0.50
C ALA A 56 15.59 -0.89 0.92
N ILE A 57 15.50 -2.21 1.06
CA ILE A 57 15.49 -2.90 2.37
C ILE A 57 16.75 -2.58 3.18
N ALA A 58 17.92 -2.48 2.54
CA ALA A 58 19.17 -2.15 3.22
C ALA A 58 19.14 -0.78 3.94
N LYS A 59 18.28 0.13 3.48
CA LYS A 59 18.10 1.49 4.02
C LYS A 59 16.80 1.66 4.81
N ALA A 60 15.97 0.61 4.89
CA ALA A 60 14.68 0.62 5.56
C ALA A 60 14.79 0.47 7.09
N GLY A 61 16.00 0.27 7.62
CA GLY A 61 16.22 0.00 9.03
C GLY A 61 15.84 -1.43 9.42
N LYS A 62 15.76 -1.69 10.72
CA LYS A 62 15.39 -2.97 11.33
C LYS A 62 14.20 -2.85 12.28
N LYS A 63 13.82 -1.62 12.66
CA LYS A 63 12.67 -1.35 13.53
C LYS A 63 11.41 -1.05 12.72
N GLY A 64 10.26 -1.18 13.37
CA GLY A 64 8.95 -0.94 12.76
C GLY A 64 8.57 -2.00 11.72
N THR A 65 7.70 -1.62 10.79
CA THR A 65 7.09 -2.54 9.82
C THR A 65 7.69 -2.42 8.42
N LEU A 66 8.47 -1.38 8.11
CA LEU A 66 8.93 -1.08 6.76
C LEU A 66 9.79 -2.19 6.15
N ALA A 67 10.88 -2.60 6.83
CA ALA A 67 11.84 -3.57 6.29
C ALA A 67 11.19 -4.95 6.07
N ALA A 68 10.42 -5.43 7.05
CA ALA A 68 9.69 -6.69 6.96
C ALA A 68 8.67 -6.68 5.81
N SER A 69 7.97 -5.56 5.62
CA SER A 69 6.96 -5.43 4.57
C SER A 69 7.58 -5.35 3.18
N LEU A 70 8.70 -4.63 3.01
CA LEU A 70 9.44 -4.60 1.75
C LEU A 70 10.02 -5.97 1.41
N GLN A 71 10.59 -6.70 2.38
CA GLN A 71 11.04 -8.08 2.15
C GLN A 71 9.86 -8.99 1.78
N ALA A 72 8.73 -8.81 2.45
CA ALA A 72 7.54 -9.60 2.16
C ALA A 72 7.00 -9.41 0.73
N ILE A 73 7.09 -8.18 0.20
CA ILE A 73 6.79 -7.87 -1.20
C ILE A 73 7.85 -8.47 -2.13
N ALA A 74 9.13 -8.30 -1.78
CA ALA A 74 10.27 -8.73 -2.59
C ALA A 74 10.30 -10.25 -2.85
N ASP A 75 9.86 -11.07 -1.89
CA ASP A 75 9.83 -12.53 -2.11
C ASP A 75 8.71 -12.94 -3.09
N GLN A 76 7.69 -12.10 -3.33
CA GLN A 76 6.65 -12.37 -4.32
C GLN A 76 6.99 -11.79 -5.69
N SER A 77 7.37 -10.51 -5.73
CA SER A 77 7.68 -9.79 -6.96
C SER A 77 8.54 -8.55 -6.73
N LYS A 78 8.96 -7.89 -7.82
CA LYS A 78 9.72 -6.64 -7.78
C LYS A 78 8.89 -5.49 -8.37
N PRO A 79 7.78 -5.08 -7.73
CA PRO A 79 6.94 -4.03 -8.25
C PRO A 79 7.49 -2.64 -7.90
N VAL A 80 7.05 -1.65 -8.68
CA VAL A 80 7.23 -0.25 -8.30
C VAL A 80 6.39 0.01 -7.06
N THR A 81 7.02 0.51 -6.00
CA THR A 81 6.40 0.68 -4.68
C THR A 81 6.56 2.13 -4.24
N VAL A 82 5.44 2.76 -3.88
CA VAL A 82 5.41 4.06 -3.22
C VAL A 82 5.30 3.81 -1.72
N VAL A 83 6.27 4.31 -0.96
CA VAL A 83 6.29 4.19 0.50
C VAL A 83 6.10 5.56 1.11
N VAL A 84 5.21 5.65 2.09
CA VAL A 84 5.11 6.79 3.00
C VAL A 84 5.55 6.33 4.38
N ARG A 85 6.65 6.90 4.88
CA ARG A 85 7.11 6.63 6.24
C ARG A 85 6.41 7.55 7.22
N VAL A 86 5.91 6.98 8.31
CA VAL A 86 5.25 7.70 9.39
C VAL A 86 6.02 7.50 10.70
N GLU A 87 5.94 8.49 11.59
CA GLU A 87 6.57 8.43 12.91
C GLU A 87 5.81 7.48 13.86
N ASP A 88 6.57 6.70 14.62
CA ASP A 88 6.04 5.87 15.71
C ASP A 88 5.49 6.78 16.83
N GLY A 89 4.38 6.41 17.46
CA GLY A 89 3.83 7.15 18.59
C GLY A 89 4.74 7.08 19.82
N THR A 90 4.88 8.20 20.53
CA THR A 90 5.64 8.32 21.77
C THR A 90 4.64 8.51 22.92
N GLY A 91 4.08 7.41 23.40
CA GLY A 91 3.23 7.37 24.60
C GLY A 91 3.96 6.72 25.77
N ASP A 92 3.56 7.07 26.99
CA ASP A 92 4.08 6.43 28.21
C ASP A 92 3.65 4.96 28.33
N ASP A 93 2.52 4.60 27.70
CA ASP A 93 1.97 3.25 27.61
C ASP A 93 1.89 2.73 26.16
N GLU A 94 2.00 1.40 25.97
CA GLU A 94 1.95 0.76 24.64
C GLU A 94 0.64 1.06 23.88
N GLU A 95 -0.51 1.12 24.56
CA GLU A 95 -1.79 1.49 23.92
C GLU A 95 -1.83 2.96 23.47
N ALA A 96 -1.27 3.87 24.27
CA ALA A 96 -1.20 5.29 23.92
C ALA A 96 -0.25 5.53 22.74
N ALA A 97 0.89 4.82 22.72
CA ALA A 97 1.81 4.83 21.60
C ALA A 97 1.15 4.28 20.33
N LEU A 98 0.38 3.20 20.42
CA LEU A 98 -0.37 2.65 19.28
C LEU A 98 -1.45 3.63 18.78
N ALA A 99 -2.20 4.27 19.67
CA ALA A 99 -3.24 5.24 19.29
C ALA A 99 -2.66 6.47 18.57
N GLN A 100 -1.51 6.97 19.02
CA GLN A 100 -0.77 8.02 18.33
C GLN A 100 -0.26 7.53 16.97
N THR A 101 0.28 6.31 16.90
CA THR A 101 0.74 5.71 15.64
C THR A 101 -0.41 5.59 14.64
N VAL A 102 -1.59 5.14 15.07
CA VAL A 102 -2.81 5.07 14.24
C VAL A 102 -3.20 6.44 13.71
N SER A 103 -3.14 7.48 14.56
CA SER A 103 -3.44 8.85 14.16
C SER A 103 -2.46 9.36 13.11
N ASN A 104 -1.16 9.10 13.31
CA ASN A 104 -0.11 9.48 12.36
C ASN A 104 -0.27 8.74 11.02
N ILE A 105 -0.66 7.45 11.04
CA ILE A 105 -0.90 6.64 9.85
C ILE A 105 -2.10 7.15 9.07
N ILE A 106 -3.23 7.43 9.72
CA ILE A 106 -4.42 7.99 9.07
C ILE A 106 -4.05 9.34 8.43
N GLY A 107 -3.32 10.15 9.19
CA GLY A 107 -2.76 11.39 8.75
C GLY A 107 -3.78 12.51 8.51
N GLY A 108 -3.24 13.69 8.24
CA GLY A 108 -3.94 14.94 8.18
C GLY A 108 -3.44 15.81 7.04
N THR A 109 -3.66 17.10 7.22
CA THR A 109 -2.98 18.15 6.46
C THR A 109 -2.13 18.89 7.48
N ASP A 110 -0.84 19.03 7.23
CA ASP A 110 0.05 19.82 8.08
C ASP A 110 -0.19 21.34 7.88
N GLU A 111 0.46 22.15 8.71
CA GLU A 111 0.37 23.62 8.64
C GLU A 111 0.86 24.20 7.30
N ASN A 112 1.69 23.44 6.57
CA ASN A 112 2.22 23.80 5.26
C ASN A 112 1.32 23.31 4.11
N GLY A 113 0.16 22.73 4.41
CA GLY A 113 -0.77 22.19 3.41
C GLY A 113 -0.35 20.84 2.81
N LYS A 114 0.71 20.19 3.29
CA LYS A 114 1.12 18.85 2.88
C LYS A 114 0.25 17.80 3.55
N TYR A 115 -0.11 16.77 2.78
CA TYR A 115 -0.78 15.61 3.34
C TYR A 115 0.20 14.67 4.02
N THR A 116 -0.23 14.10 5.14
CA THR A 116 0.55 13.12 5.92
C THR A 116 -0.10 11.74 5.93
N GLY A 117 0.65 10.70 6.29
CA GLY A 117 0.15 9.32 6.38
C GLY A 117 -0.52 8.81 5.10
N ILE A 118 -1.70 8.18 5.23
CA ILE A 118 -2.48 7.65 4.12
C ILE A 118 -2.88 8.75 3.12
N LYS A 119 -3.13 9.98 3.58
CA LYS A 119 -3.49 11.08 2.67
C LYS A 119 -2.34 11.46 1.75
N ALA A 120 -1.09 11.26 2.17
CA ALA A 120 0.08 11.50 1.32
C ALA A 120 0.10 10.60 0.07
N LEU A 121 -0.52 9.41 0.14
CA LEU A 121 -0.68 8.51 -1.03
C LEU A 121 -1.59 9.12 -2.10
N LEU A 122 -2.50 10.03 -1.75
CA LEU A 122 -3.34 10.73 -2.72
C LEU A 122 -2.52 11.64 -3.63
N THR A 123 -1.45 12.22 -3.09
CA THR A 123 -0.50 13.10 -3.80
C THR A 123 0.67 12.37 -4.42
N ALA A 124 0.78 11.04 -4.24
CA ALA A 124 1.89 10.25 -4.76
C ALA A 124 2.14 10.45 -6.26
N GLN A 125 1.09 10.56 -7.08
CA GLN A 125 1.22 10.77 -8.52
C GLN A 125 1.89 12.11 -8.86
N ALA A 126 1.61 13.17 -8.10
CA ALA A 126 2.19 14.48 -8.33
C ALA A 126 3.66 14.55 -7.91
N VAL A 127 4.03 13.87 -6.83
CA VAL A 127 5.39 13.86 -6.29
C VAL A 127 6.30 12.88 -7.03
N THR A 128 5.83 11.64 -7.23
CA THR A 128 6.64 10.53 -7.75
C THR A 128 6.40 10.23 -9.23
N GLY A 129 5.38 10.85 -9.84
CA GLY A 129 4.94 10.56 -11.21
C GLY A 129 4.11 9.28 -11.35
N VAL A 130 4.00 8.46 -10.30
CA VAL A 130 3.31 7.15 -10.35
C VAL A 130 2.14 7.12 -9.38
N LYS A 131 1.01 6.58 -9.84
CA LYS A 131 -0.21 6.44 -9.04
C LYS A 131 -0.31 5.03 -8.45
N PRO A 132 -0.31 4.88 -7.11
CA PRO A 132 -0.48 3.56 -6.50
C PRO A 132 -1.90 3.02 -6.71
N ARG A 133 -1.98 1.72 -7.02
CA ARG A 133 -3.23 0.99 -7.31
C ARG A 133 -3.50 -0.17 -6.37
N ILE A 134 -2.49 -0.58 -5.61
CA ILE A 134 -2.56 -1.65 -4.61
C ILE A 134 -2.15 -1.02 -3.28
N LEU A 135 -3.03 -0.97 -2.28
CA LEU A 135 -2.80 -0.25 -1.02
C LEU A 135 -2.79 -1.17 0.20
N GLY A 136 -1.98 -0.86 1.21
CA GLY A 136 -1.96 -1.56 2.50
C GLY A 136 -1.14 -0.84 3.57
N VAL A 137 -1.37 -1.15 4.85
CA VAL A 137 -0.59 -0.64 5.99
C VAL A 137 -0.10 -1.83 6.84
N PRO A 138 0.85 -2.62 6.33
CA PRO A 138 1.10 -3.94 6.90
C PRO A 138 1.53 -3.89 8.36
N GLY A 139 0.85 -4.68 9.19
CA GLY A 139 1.13 -4.81 10.61
C GLY A 139 0.59 -3.68 11.49
N LEU A 140 -0.07 -2.66 10.92
CA LEU A 140 -0.71 -1.56 11.64
C LEU A 140 -2.10 -1.24 11.05
N ASP A 141 -2.76 -2.23 10.45
CA ASP A 141 -4.08 -2.12 9.81
C ASP A 141 -5.23 -2.19 10.85
N THR A 142 -5.24 -1.32 11.87
CA THR A 142 -6.35 -1.25 12.84
C THR A 142 -7.68 -0.90 12.16
N LYS A 143 -8.81 -1.05 12.87
CA LYS A 143 -10.12 -0.75 12.30
C LYS A 143 -10.21 0.67 11.74
N GLU A 144 -9.68 1.65 12.47
CA GLU A 144 -9.66 3.06 12.12
C GLU A 144 -8.80 3.31 10.88
N VAL A 145 -7.62 2.70 10.82
CA VAL A 145 -6.71 2.74 9.67
C VAL A 145 -7.37 2.12 8.44
N ALA A 146 -8.02 0.96 8.59
CA ALA A 146 -8.70 0.26 7.49
C ALA A 146 -9.86 1.09 6.91
N VAL A 147 -10.63 1.81 7.75
CA VAL A 147 -11.68 2.73 7.29
C VAL A 147 -11.10 3.92 6.49
N ALA A 148 -10.00 4.50 6.98
CA ALA A 148 -9.30 5.58 6.28
C ALA A 148 -8.71 5.09 4.95
N LEU A 149 -8.10 3.90 4.94
CA LEU A 149 -7.51 3.27 3.76
C LEU A 149 -8.58 2.96 2.70
N ALA A 150 -9.75 2.46 3.10
CA ALA A 150 -10.87 2.22 2.18
C ALA A 150 -11.31 3.51 1.49
N SER A 151 -11.38 4.62 2.23
CA SER A 151 -11.73 5.93 1.70
C SER A 151 -10.67 6.46 0.71
N ALA A 152 -9.39 6.24 1.01
CA ALA A 152 -8.30 6.57 0.11
C ALA A 152 -8.29 5.69 -1.16
N ALA A 153 -8.59 4.40 -1.02
CA ALA A 153 -8.68 3.46 -2.13
C ALA A 153 -9.74 3.88 -3.15
N ILE A 154 -10.92 4.32 -2.71
CA ILE A 154 -11.97 4.85 -3.58
C ILE A 154 -11.47 6.08 -4.37
N LYS A 155 -10.85 7.05 -3.67
CA LYS A 155 -10.33 8.28 -4.31
C LYS A 155 -9.23 7.97 -5.33
N LEU A 156 -8.34 7.04 -5.00
CA LEU A 156 -7.27 6.60 -5.89
C LEU A 156 -7.77 5.65 -6.99
N ARG A 157 -8.99 5.12 -6.91
CA ARG A 157 -9.41 3.96 -7.73
C ARG A 157 -8.36 2.85 -7.65
N ALA A 158 -8.00 2.54 -6.41
CA ALA A 158 -7.05 1.51 -6.02
C ALA A 158 -7.80 0.42 -5.23
N PHE A 159 -7.12 -0.68 -4.93
CA PHE A 159 -7.65 -1.77 -4.12
C PHE A 159 -6.79 -1.93 -2.87
N ALA A 160 -7.43 -2.00 -1.72
CA ALA A 160 -6.79 -2.07 -0.41
C ALA A 160 -6.86 -3.48 0.19
N TYR A 161 -5.75 -3.94 0.75
CA TYR A 161 -5.65 -5.18 1.51
C TYR A 161 -5.40 -4.85 2.97
N VAL A 162 -6.24 -5.39 3.86
CA VAL A 162 -6.15 -5.15 5.31
C VAL A 162 -6.20 -6.48 6.07
N SER A 163 -5.55 -6.55 7.22
CA SER A 163 -5.63 -7.71 8.11
C SER A 163 -6.92 -7.67 8.92
N ALA A 164 -7.45 -8.82 9.31
CA ALA A 164 -8.44 -8.90 10.38
C ALA A 164 -7.75 -8.61 11.74
N TRP A 165 -7.62 -7.32 12.07
CA TRP A 165 -6.82 -6.86 13.21
C TRP A 165 -7.25 -7.50 14.52
N GLY A 166 -6.29 -8.09 15.25
CA GLY A 166 -6.51 -8.67 16.57
C GLY A 166 -7.41 -9.92 16.61
N CYS A 167 -7.85 -10.45 15.47
CA CYS A 167 -8.75 -11.59 15.40
C CYS A 167 -7.98 -12.90 15.58
N LYS A 168 -8.32 -13.69 16.60
CA LYS A 168 -7.73 -15.01 16.87
C LYS A 168 -8.57 -16.15 16.34
N THR A 169 -9.88 -15.93 16.20
CA THR A 169 -10.82 -16.95 15.75
C THR A 169 -11.48 -16.57 14.43
N ILE A 170 -11.97 -17.57 13.71
CA ILE A 170 -12.75 -17.38 12.47
C ILE A 170 -14.00 -16.55 12.75
N SER A 171 -14.65 -16.74 13.90
CA SER A 171 -15.86 -15.99 14.28
C SER A 171 -15.57 -14.50 14.43
N GLU A 172 -14.49 -14.14 15.11
CA GLU A 172 -14.04 -12.75 15.25
C GLU A 172 -13.70 -12.13 13.89
N ALA A 173 -13.02 -12.87 13.01
CA ALA A 173 -12.69 -12.39 11.67
C ALA A 173 -13.96 -12.13 10.83
N MET A 174 -14.97 -13.01 10.93
CA MET A 174 -16.27 -12.81 10.27
C MET A 174 -17.00 -11.57 10.80
N GLU A 175 -16.96 -11.33 12.11
CA GLU A 175 -17.53 -10.11 12.71
C GLU A 175 -16.75 -8.87 12.31
N TYR A 176 -15.42 -8.93 12.29
CA TYR A 176 -14.57 -7.84 11.86
C TYR A 176 -14.89 -7.41 10.44
N ARG A 177 -15.09 -8.38 9.52
CA ARG A 177 -15.46 -8.10 8.12
C ARG A 177 -16.77 -7.33 7.98
N LYS A 178 -17.73 -7.48 8.91
CA LYS A 178 -19.02 -6.75 8.88
C LYS A 178 -18.88 -5.24 9.12
N ASN A 179 -17.76 -4.79 9.67
CA ASN A 179 -17.50 -3.35 9.86
C ASN A 179 -17.29 -2.59 8.54
N PHE A 180 -17.03 -3.29 7.43
CA PHE A 180 -16.67 -2.69 6.15
C PHE A 180 -17.71 -3.02 5.07
N SER A 181 -18.12 -2.01 4.31
CA SER A 181 -19.06 -2.15 3.17
C SER A 181 -18.43 -1.80 1.82
N GLN A 182 -17.19 -1.31 1.84
CA GLN A 182 -16.48 -0.84 0.66
C GLN A 182 -16.07 -2.01 -0.23
N ARG A 183 -16.24 -1.85 -1.54
CA ARG A 183 -15.91 -2.85 -2.56
C ARG A 183 -14.40 -2.95 -2.79
N GLU A 184 -13.70 -1.84 -2.60
CA GLU A 184 -12.27 -1.66 -2.83
C GLU A 184 -11.40 -2.26 -1.71
N LEU A 185 -11.99 -2.96 -0.74
CA LEU A 185 -11.28 -3.49 0.43
C LEU A 185 -11.44 -5.01 0.53
N MET A 186 -10.31 -5.71 0.72
CA MET A 186 -10.26 -7.13 1.02
C MET A 186 -9.61 -7.37 2.38
N VAL A 187 -10.34 -8.03 3.27
CA VAL A 187 -9.83 -8.47 4.57
C VAL A 187 -9.16 -9.84 4.41
N ILE A 188 -7.96 -10.00 4.95
CA ILE A 188 -7.19 -11.25 4.93
C ILE A 188 -6.95 -11.74 6.36
N TRP A 189 -7.14 -13.04 6.57
CA TRP A 189 -6.87 -13.76 7.81
C TRP A 189 -6.59 -15.24 7.48
N PRO A 190 -5.66 -15.93 8.16
CA PRO A 190 -4.74 -15.42 9.19
C PRO A 190 -3.48 -14.76 8.61
N ASP A 191 -2.60 -14.27 9.49
CA ASP A 191 -1.24 -13.92 9.11
C ASP A 191 -0.39 -15.17 8.85
N PHE A 192 0.74 -15.00 8.18
CA PHE A 192 1.69 -16.09 7.93
C PHE A 192 2.82 -16.09 8.94
N LEU A 193 3.57 -17.18 8.97
CA LEU A 193 4.84 -17.29 9.66
C LEU A 193 5.97 -17.35 8.63
N ALA A 194 7.09 -16.68 8.91
CA ALA A 194 8.31 -16.78 8.12
C ALA A 194 9.55 -16.71 9.02
N TRP A 195 10.67 -17.25 8.54
CA TRP A 195 11.93 -17.17 9.25
C TRP A 195 12.56 -15.77 9.11
N ASP A 196 12.74 -15.07 10.23
CA ASP A 196 13.43 -13.79 10.29
C ASP A 196 14.94 -14.03 10.45
N THR A 197 15.73 -13.67 9.44
CA THR A 197 17.18 -13.83 9.42
C THR A 197 17.92 -12.83 10.31
N VAL A 198 17.28 -11.73 10.71
CA VAL A 198 17.85 -10.73 11.62
C VAL A 198 17.70 -11.20 13.06
N LYS A 199 16.52 -11.72 13.42
CA LYS A 199 16.22 -12.21 14.76
C LYS A 199 16.53 -13.70 14.97
N ASN A 200 16.83 -14.43 13.90
CA ASN A 200 17.03 -15.89 13.89
C ASN A 200 15.88 -16.67 14.55
N THR A 201 14.65 -16.25 14.28
CA THR A 201 13.44 -16.90 14.80
C THR A 201 12.33 -16.84 13.77
N THR A 202 11.37 -17.75 13.88
CA THR A 202 10.10 -17.59 13.19
C THR A 202 9.39 -16.35 13.73
N ALA A 203 9.03 -15.44 12.83
CA ALA A 203 8.30 -14.21 13.12
C ALA A 203 7.04 -14.13 12.27
N THR A 204 6.09 -13.30 12.71
CA THR A 204 4.87 -13.02 11.95
C THR A 204 5.21 -12.32 10.65
N ALA A 205 4.81 -12.93 9.54
CA ALA A 205 4.84 -12.34 8.21
C ALA A 205 3.45 -11.84 7.86
N TYR A 206 3.29 -10.52 7.85
CA TYR A 206 2.00 -9.88 7.61
C TYR A 206 1.40 -10.32 6.27
N ALA A 207 0.21 -10.91 6.33
CA ALA A 207 -0.48 -11.39 5.13
C ALA A 207 -0.84 -10.25 4.18
N THR A 208 -1.03 -9.04 4.70
CA THR A 208 -1.26 -7.84 3.91
C THR A 208 -0.05 -7.49 3.03
N ALA A 209 1.17 -7.46 3.57
CA ALA A 209 2.37 -7.19 2.77
C ALA A 209 2.59 -8.25 1.68
N ARG A 210 2.34 -9.53 2.00
CA ARG A 210 2.39 -10.64 1.04
C ARG A 210 1.34 -10.47 -0.06
N ALA A 211 0.11 -10.07 0.30
CA ALA A 211 -0.95 -9.82 -0.66
C ALA A 211 -0.65 -8.64 -1.59
N LEU A 212 0.02 -7.59 -1.11
CA LEU A 212 0.47 -6.48 -1.96
C LEU A 212 1.43 -6.98 -3.05
N GLY A 213 2.45 -7.74 -2.66
CA GLY A 213 3.43 -8.30 -3.59
C GLY A 213 2.83 -9.33 -4.55
N LEU A 214 1.92 -10.18 -4.04
CA LEU A 214 1.25 -11.20 -4.83
C LEU A 214 0.28 -10.58 -5.84
N ARG A 215 -0.45 -9.53 -5.45
CA ARG A 215 -1.33 -8.82 -6.37
C ARG A 215 -0.53 -8.16 -7.50
N ALA A 216 0.61 -7.56 -7.16
CA ALA A 216 1.49 -6.96 -8.17
C ALA A 216 2.10 -8.02 -9.10
N TYR A 217 2.47 -9.19 -8.57
CA TYR A 217 2.92 -10.33 -9.36
C TYR A 217 1.87 -10.78 -10.37
N ILE A 218 0.65 -11.04 -9.91
CA ILE A 218 -0.47 -11.48 -10.75
C ILE A 218 -0.74 -10.47 -11.86
N ASP A 219 -0.76 -9.18 -11.54
CA ASP A 219 -0.99 -8.10 -12.51
C ASP A 219 0.09 -8.07 -13.59
N GLN A 220 1.34 -8.40 -13.26
CA GLN A 220 2.45 -8.42 -14.21
C GLN A 220 2.48 -9.69 -15.07
N THR A 221 2.15 -10.85 -14.51
CA THR A 221 2.32 -12.14 -15.21
C THR A 221 1.07 -12.63 -15.93
N VAL A 222 -0.10 -12.43 -15.33
CA VAL A 222 -1.39 -12.90 -15.86
C VAL A 222 -2.26 -11.72 -16.29
N GLY A 223 -2.28 -10.67 -15.48
CA GLY A 223 -3.07 -9.48 -15.68
C GLY A 223 -4.09 -9.24 -14.56
N TRP A 224 -4.60 -8.02 -14.53
CA TRP A 224 -5.46 -7.52 -13.46
C TRP A 224 -6.78 -8.28 -13.24
N HIS A 225 -7.22 -9.04 -14.24
CA HIS A 225 -8.47 -9.81 -14.19
C HIS A 225 -8.35 -11.08 -13.33
N LYS A 226 -7.14 -11.57 -13.07
CA LYS A 226 -6.93 -12.78 -12.26
C LYS A 226 -7.11 -12.45 -10.77
N THR A 227 -7.86 -13.32 -10.09
CA THR A 227 -8.09 -13.25 -8.64
C THR A 227 -6.87 -13.70 -7.85
N LEU A 228 -6.74 -13.20 -6.61
CA LEU A 228 -5.70 -13.60 -5.65
C LEU A 228 -5.79 -15.09 -5.26
N SER A 229 -6.97 -15.69 -5.42
CA SER A 229 -7.24 -17.08 -5.05
C SER A 229 -6.46 -18.08 -5.90
N ASN A 230 -6.03 -19.17 -5.25
CA ASN A 230 -5.29 -20.28 -5.86
C ASN A 230 -3.95 -19.85 -6.50
N VAL A 231 -3.22 -18.95 -5.83
CA VAL A 231 -1.85 -18.57 -6.20
C VAL A 231 -0.93 -18.85 -5.02
N GLY A 232 0.19 -19.53 -5.27
CA GLY A 232 1.14 -19.91 -4.22
C GLY A 232 1.81 -18.69 -3.59
N VAL A 233 1.80 -18.62 -2.26
CA VAL A 233 2.47 -17.58 -1.49
C VAL A 233 3.92 -18.01 -1.23
N GLN A 234 4.88 -17.23 -1.71
CA GLN A 234 6.31 -17.49 -1.50
C GLN A 234 6.80 -16.98 -0.12
N GLY A 235 7.91 -17.53 0.38
CA GLY A 235 8.58 -16.99 1.58
C GLY A 235 7.81 -17.16 2.90
N VAL A 236 6.90 -18.13 2.97
CA VAL A 236 6.15 -18.47 4.19
C VAL A 236 6.48 -19.90 4.63
N THR A 237 6.54 -20.11 5.94
CA THR A 237 6.81 -21.42 6.58
C THR A 237 5.57 -22.00 7.25
N GLY A 238 4.51 -21.21 7.41
CA GLY A 238 3.26 -21.62 8.05
C GLY A 238 2.24 -20.50 8.14
N ILE A 239 1.15 -20.79 8.85
CA ILE A 239 0.05 -19.90 9.23
C ILE A 239 -0.05 -19.95 10.76
#